data_AF-A0A430AUU7-F1
#
_entry.id   AF-A0A430AUU7-F1
#
_cell.length_a   1.000
_cell.length_b   1.000
_cell.length_c   1.000
_cell.angle_alpha   90.00
_cell.angle_beta   90.00
_cell.angle_gamma   90.00
#
_symmetry.space_group_name_H-M   'P 1'
#
loop_
_entity.id
_entity.type
_entity.pdbx_description
1 polymer ?
#
loop_
_entity_poly.entity_id
_entity_poly.type
_entity_poly.pdbx_seq_one_letter_code
_entity_poly.pdbx_strand_id
1 'polypeptide(L)'
;MNKEHFFIELKIHLRQLPEEELQAVLDKYEAIFAEKQELGMKEVEITKDLPSPKEIAKDILKELNLDYQPANEAHNGWTEIYDDDIFSDARHYHGTDIDTRPPDSAFVRLIQVIGIIFLNIFLMLWVIFCWIMLLFCGWLTTGLLLFSPALGIFSVITALGSFGLFQLSLSILFCGFGLIGILIMNPVTKASYQLIKSYFKWNLRVLRGDRI
;
A
#
# COMPACT_ATOMS: atom_id res chain seq x y z
N MET A 1 -25.28 1.86 31.20
CA MET A 1 -25.22 3.07 30.37
C MET A 1 -25.71 4.26 31.18
N ASN A 2 -25.50 5.50 30.72
CA ASN A 2 -26.15 6.67 31.34
C ASN A 2 -27.52 6.95 30.69
N LYS A 3 -28.41 7.72 31.35
CA LYS A 3 -29.75 8.06 30.82
C LYS A 3 -29.66 8.62 29.38
N GLU A 4 -28.78 9.59 29.15
CA GLU A 4 -28.62 10.23 27.84
C GLU A 4 -28.20 9.26 26.74
N HIS A 5 -27.26 8.35 27.05
CA HIS A 5 -26.77 7.36 26.10
C HIS A 5 -27.88 6.38 25.68
N PHE A 6 -28.75 6.01 26.62
CA PHE A 6 -29.90 5.15 26.36
C PHE A 6 -30.89 5.80 25.37
N PHE A 7 -31.21 7.09 25.56
CA PHE A 7 -32.15 7.79 24.68
C PHE A 7 -31.56 8.06 23.28
N ILE A 8 -30.26 8.33 23.18
CA ILE A 8 -29.58 8.51 21.89
C ILE A 8 -29.65 7.21 21.08
N GLU A 9 -29.31 6.07 21.68
CA GLU A 9 -29.33 4.77 21.01
C GLU A 9 -30.75 4.34 20.61
N LEU A 10 -31.73 4.57 21.50
CA LEU A 10 -33.15 4.34 21.19
C LEU A 10 -33.63 5.17 20.00
N LYS A 11 -33.26 6.46 19.93
CA LYS A 11 -33.60 7.36 18.83
C LYS A 11 -32.96 6.92 17.50
N ILE A 12 -31.74 6.40 17.53
CA ILE A 12 -31.06 5.87 16.35
C ILE A 12 -31.83 4.68 15.77
N HIS A 13 -32.27 3.75 16.64
CA HIS A 13 -33.01 2.57 16.20
C HIS A 13 -34.46 2.86 15.78
N LEU A 14 -35.09 3.91 16.33
CA LEU A 14 -36.46 4.32 16.00
C LEU A 14 -36.56 5.41 14.92
N ARG A 15 -35.47 5.71 14.17
CA ARG A 15 -35.45 6.74 13.12
C ARG A 15 -36.51 6.57 12.02
N GLN A 16 -37.07 5.37 11.88
CA GLN A 16 -38.07 5.04 10.87
C GLN A 16 -39.48 5.47 11.26
N LEU A 17 -39.72 5.80 12.55
CA LEU A 17 -41.02 6.24 13.03
C LEU A 17 -41.27 7.72 12.67
N PRO A 18 -42.54 8.11 12.44
CA PRO A 18 -42.90 9.52 12.36
C PRO A 18 -42.58 10.23 13.68
N GLU A 19 -42.28 11.53 13.59
CA GLU A 19 -41.80 12.34 14.72
C GLU A 19 -42.75 12.31 15.92
N GLU A 20 -44.06 12.27 15.67
CA GLU A 20 -45.10 12.17 16.71
C GLU A 20 -45.02 10.86 17.51
N GLU A 21 -44.85 9.71 16.84
CA GLU A 21 -44.75 8.40 17.50
C GLU A 21 -43.41 8.22 18.21
N LEU A 22 -42.32 8.73 17.61
CA LEU A 22 -41.01 8.75 18.23
C LEU A 22 -41.04 9.53 19.55
N GLN A 23 -41.67 10.70 19.55
CA GLN A 23 -41.75 11.55 20.74
C GLN A 23 -42.62 10.91 21.83
N ALA A 24 -43.74 10.29 21.46
CA ALA A 24 -44.58 9.54 22.40
C ALA A 24 -43.83 8.36 23.08
N VAL A 25 -42.97 7.67 22.33
CA VAL A 25 -42.10 6.62 22.91
C VAL A 25 -41.08 7.21 23.86
N LEU A 26 -40.41 8.30 23.48
CA LEU A 26 -39.41 8.95 24.33
C LEU A 26 -40.04 9.45 25.65
N ASP A 27 -41.19 10.09 25.58
CA ASP A 27 -41.92 10.60 26.75
C ASP A 27 -42.32 9.47 27.71
N LYS A 28 -42.77 8.33 27.16
CA LYS A 28 -43.11 7.13 27.95
C LYS A 28 -41.90 6.61 28.74
N TYR A 29 -40.74 6.47 28.09
CA TYR A 29 -39.55 6.01 28.78
C TYR A 29 -38.97 7.07 29.72
N GLU A 30 -39.11 8.35 29.42
CA GLU A 30 -38.74 9.43 30.33
C GLU A 30 -39.55 9.39 31.63
N ALA A 31 -40.87 9.15 31.55
CA ALA A 31 -41.71 8.97 32.73
C ALA A 31 -41.27 7.77 33.60
N ILE A 32 -40.90 6.64 32.97
CA ILE A 32 -40.38 5.46 33.68
C ILE A 32 -39.05 5.77 34.38
N PHE A 33 -38.16 6.52 33.73
CA PHE A 33 -36.90 6.94 34.34
C PHE A 33 -37.14 7.90 35.52
N ALA A 34 -38.08 8.83 35.40
CA ALA A 34 -38.44 9.77 36.47
C ALA A 34 -39.03 9.04 37.69
N GLU A 35 -39.97 8.12 37.49
CA GLU A 35 -40.57 7.32 38.56
C GLU A 35 -39.51 6.50 39.31
N LYS A 36 -38.60 5.86 38.57
CA LYS A 36 -37.52 5.06 39.15
C LYS A 36 -36.46 5.91 39.86
N GLN A 37 -36.25 7.15 39.41
CA GLN A 37 -35.36 8.11 40.06
C GLN A 37 -35.94 8.63 41.38
N GLU A 38 -37.27 8.82 41.46
CA GLU A 38 -37.96 9.17 42.72
C GLU A 38 -37.89 8.04 43.77
N LEU A 39 -37.83 6.78 43.31
CA LEU A 39 -37.56 5.62 44.17
C LEU A 39 -36.09 5.52 44.65
N GLY A 40 -35.24 6.48 44.28
CA GLY A 40 -33.85 6.60 44.72
C GLY A 40 -32.86 5.73 43.94
N MET A 41 -33.26 5.12 42.83
CA MET A 41 -32.35 4.36 41.97
C MET A 41 -31.44 5.28 41.16
N LYS A 42 -30.17 4.89 41.00
CA LYS A 42 -29.24 5.63 40.14
C LYS A 42 -29.50 5.32 38.67
N GLU A 43 -29.27 6.29 37.79
CA GLU A 43 -29.52 6.15 36.34
C GLU A 43 -28.86 4.90 35.73
N VAL A 44 -27.67 4.55 36.21
CA VAL A 44 -26.93 3.36 35.75
C VAL A 44 -27.63 2.05 36.15
N GLU A 45 -28.25 2.00 37.32
CA GLU A 45 -29.01 0.83 37.79
C GLU A 45 -30.32 0.70 37.02
N ILE A 46 -30.99 1.83 36.76
CA ILE A 46 -32.20 1.86 35.94
C ILE A 46 -31.93 1.30 34.54
N THR A 47 -30.81 1.65 33.90
CA THR A 47 -30.44 1.09 32.59
C THR A 47 -30.08 -0.40 32.60
N LYS A 48 -29.73 -0.98 33.75
CA LYS A 48 -29.47 -2.43 33.87
C LYS A 48 -30.75 -3.23 34.05
N ASP A 49 -31.75 -2.61 34.69
CA ASP A 49 -33.07 -3.23 34.90
C ASP A 49 -33.98 -3.14 33.67
N LEU A 50 -33.72 -2.20 32.76
CA LEU A 50 -34.47 -2.06 31.52
C LEU A 50 -33.89 -2.96 30.41
N PRO A 51 -34.74 -3.48 29.49
CA PRO A 51 -34.26 -4.15 28.28
C PRO A 51 -33.38 -3.22 27.44
N SER A 52 -32.52 -3.80 26.59
CA SER A 52 -31.62 -3.01 25.76
C SER A 52 -32.39 -2.06 24.82
N PRO A 53 -31.89 -0.84 24.53
CA PRO A 53 -32.57 0.11 23.63
C PRO A 53 -32.92 -0.50 22.27
N LYS A 54 -32.07 -1.41 21.78
CA LYS A 54 -32.24 -2.16 20.54
C LYS A 54 -33.42 -3.13 20.59
N GLU A 55 -33.59 -3.84 21.70
CA GLU A 55 -34.73 -4.75 21.91
C GLU A 55 -36.04 -3.98 22.03
N ILE A 56 -36.03 -2.87 22.78
CA ILE A 56 -37.18 -1.96 22.89
C ILE A 56 -37.58 -1.44 21.50
N ALA A 57 -36.61 -0.98 20.71
CA ALA A 57 -36.89 -0.50 19.37
C ALA A 57 -37.49 -1.60 18.47
N LYS A 58 -36.97 -2.82 18.55
CA LYS A 58 -37.47 -3.98 17.81
C LYS A 58 -38.90 -4.34 18.19
N ASP A 59 -39.23 -4.32 19.48
CA ASP A 59 -40.57 -4.64 19.97
C ASP A 59 -41.59 -3.58 19.54
N ILE A 60 -41.23 -2.30 19.62
CA ILE A 60 -42.08 -1.17 19.17
C ILE A 60 -42.32 -1.24 17.66
N LEU A 61 -41.28 -1.47 16.88
CA LEU A 61 -41.39 -1.61 15.42
C LEU A 61 -42.27 -2.81 15.04
N LYS A 62 -42.13 -3.93 15.77
CA LYS A 62 -42.95 -5.13 15.59
C LYS A 62 -44.42 -4.86 15.91
N GLU A 63 -44.71 -4.11 16.97
CA GLU A 63 -46.08 -3.71 17.34
C GLU A 63 -46.73 -2.86 16.24
N LEU A 64 -45.95 -2.01 15.58
CA LEU A 64 -46.37 -1.17 14.45
C LEU A 64 -46.40 -1.90 13.09
N ASN A 65 -46.14 -3.21 13.05
CA ASN A 65 -45.98 -4.01 11.81
C ASN A 65 -44.90 -3.46 10.85
N LEU A 66 -43.87 -2.81 11.38
CA LEU A 66 -42.71 -2.34 10.62
C LEU A 66 -41.57 -3.34 10.73
N ASP A 67 -40.87 -3.56 9.62
CA ASP A 67 -39.68 -4.43 9.61
C ASP A 67 -38.50 -3.70 10.27
N TYR A 68 -37.82 -4.37 11.21
CA TYR A 68 -36.64 -3.79 11.84
C TYR A 68 -35.50 -3.79 10.83
N GLN A 69 -35.25 -2.64 10.21
CA GLN A 69 -33.99 -2.44 9.49
C GLN A 69 -32.94 -2.04 10.52
N PRO A 70 -31.89 -2.86 10.77
CA PRO A 70 -30.76 -2.39 11.57
C PRO A 70 -30.32 -1.07 10.93
N ALA A 71 -30.23 -0.01 11.75
CA ALA A 71 -29.64 1.23 11.28
C ALA A 71 -28.28 0.81 10.72
N ASN A 72 -28.13 0.86 9.39
CA ASN A 72 -26.90 0.47 8.72
C ASN A 72 -25.78 1.10 9.54
N GLU A 73 -24.90 0.27 10.11
CA GLU A 73 -23.61 0.66 10.68
C GLU A 73 -22.76 1.19 9.51
N ALA A 74 -23.27 2.24 8.89
CA ALA A 74 -22.73 2.86 7.73
C ALA A 74 -21.55 3.66 8.24
N HIS A 75 -20.40 3.00 8.18
CA HIS A 75 -19.24 3.61 7.58
C HIS A 75 -18.72 4.86 8.32
N ASN A 76 -18.44 4.67 9.60
CA ASN A 76 -17.44 5.47 10.28
C ASN A 76 -16.30 4.49 10.54
N GLY A 77 -15.12 4.68 9.94
CA GLY A 77 -13.94 3.81 10.11
C GLY A 77 -13.31 3.86 11.51
N TRP A 78 -14.14 3.88 12.54
CA TRP A 78 -13.78 3.89 13.95
C TRP A 78 -14.63 2.85 14.67
N THR A 79 -14.04 1.69 14.92
CA THR A 79 -14.52 0.71 15.89
C THR A 79 -13.87 1.08 17.22
N GLU A 80 -14.64 1.42 18.26
CA GLU A 80 -14.09 1.50 19.60
C GLU A 80 -13.63 0.10 20.01
N ILE A 81 -12.32 -0.08 20.18
CA ILE A 81 -11.77 -1.27 20.82
C ILE A 81 -12.13 -1.13 22.29
N TYR A 82 -13.17 -1.84 22.75
CA TYR A 82 -13.36 -2.04 24.17
C TYR A 82 -12.20 -2.92 24.67
N ASP A 83 -11.34 -2.33 25.48
CA ASP A 83 -10.13 -2.94 26.05
C ASP A 83 -10.48 -3.92 27.19
N ASP A 84 -11.51 -4.75 27.02
CA ASP A 84 -11.98 -5.64 28.10
C ASP A 84 -11.85 -7.14 27.80
N ASP A 85 -11.40 -7.54 26.61
CA ASP A 85 -11.20 -8.98 26.31
C ASP A 85 -9.87 -9.28 25.58
N ILE A 86 -8.79 -8.60 25.97
CA ILE A 86 -7.43 -9.16 25.83
C ILE A 86 -7.35 -10.36 26.79
N PHE A 87 -7.98 -11.50 26.53
CA PHE A 87 -7.67 -12.86 27.06
C PHE A 87 -8.80 -13.87 26.81
N SER A 88 -9.36 -13.99 25.60
CA SER A 88 -9.83 -15.32 25.18
C SER A 88 -9.90 -15.47 23.66
N ASP A 89 -9.34 -16.58 23.20
CA ASP A 89 -9.38 -17.12 21.85
C ASP A 89 -8.52 -16.47 20.76
N ALA A 90 -7.21 -16.53 21.00
CA ALA A 90 -6.28 -16.72 19.89
C ALA A 90 -6.56 -18.08 19.22
N ARG A 91 -7.36 -18.08 18.14
CA ARG A 91 -7.29 -18.98 16.97
C ARG A 91 -8.60 -18.88 16.15
N HIS A 92 -8.48 -18.72 14.82
CA HIS A 92 -9.52 -18.75 13.76
C HIS A 92 -10.14 -17.38 13.46
N TYR A 93 -10.14 -16.78 12.26
CA TYR A 93 -9.66 -17.18 10.94
C TYR A 93 -9.43 -15.92 10.08
N HIS A 94 -8.54 -16.09 9.11
CA HIS A 94 -8.27 -15.22 7.97
C HIS A 94 -9.52 -15.01 7.10
N GLY A 95 -9.85 -13.77 6.75
CA GLY A 95 -10.94 -13.43 5.83
C GLY A 95 -10.62 -12.13 5.11
N THR A 96 -10.33 -12.24 3.81
CA THR A 96 -9.99 -11.14 2.92
C THR A 96 -11.18 -10.22 2.69
N ASP A 97 -11.34 -9.18 3.49
CA ASP A 97 -12.21 -8.07 3.12
C ASP A 97 -11.47 -7.25 2.06
N ILE A 98 -11.66 -7.67 0.81
CA ILE A 98 -11.48 -6.82 -0.35
C ILE A 98 -12.48 -5.68 -0.16
N ASP A 99 -11.97 -4.57 0.35
CA ASP A 99 -12.60 -3.27 0.33
C ASP A 99 -13.20 -3.06 -1.07
N THR A 100 -14.51 -3.28 -1.21
CA THR A 100 -15.22 -3.11 -2.47
C THR A 100 -15.40 -1.63 -2.67
N ARG A 101 -14.31 -0.98 -3.07
CA ARG A 101 -14.34 0.34 -3.70
C ARG A 101 -15.51 0.35 -4.68
N PRO A 102 -16.35 1.42 -4.69
CA PRO A 102 -17.43 1.54 -5.66
C PRO A 102 -16.85 1.24 -7.05
N PRO A 103 -17.56 0.51 -7.93
CA PRO A 103 -16.97 -0.10 -9.11
C PRO A 103 -16.24 0.99 -9.91
N ASP A 104 -14.92 1.06 -9.75
CA ASP A 104 -14.10 1.98 -10.51
C ASP A 104 -14.48 1.73 -11.96
N SER A 105 -15.03 2.75 -12.61
CA SER A 105 -15.44 2.64 -14.01
C SER A 105 -14.33 1.92 -14.78
N ALA A 106 -14.67 1.09 -15.75
CA ALA A 106 -13.65 0.37 -16.53
C ALA A 106 -12.56 1.32 -17.07
N PHE A 107 -12.94 2.58 -17.30
CA PHE A 107 -12.05 3.69 -17.60
C PHE A 107 -11.08 4.08 -16.47
N VAL A 108 -11.55 4.22 -15.23
CA VAL A 108 -10.69 4.50 -14.05
C VAL A 108 -9.72 3.35 -13.77
N ARG A 109 -10.15 2.10 -13.96
CA ARG A 109 -9.23 0.94 -13.84
C ARG A 109 -8.18 0.94 -14.95
N LEU A 110 -8.58 1.27 -16.18
CA LEU A 110 -7.66 1.39 -17.31
C LEU A 110 -6.62 2.48 -17.06
N ILE A 111 -7.02 3.68 -16.64
CA ILE A 111 -6.08 4.78 -16.38
C ILE A 111 -5.15 4.45 -15.21
N GLN A 112 -5.63 3.73 -14.19
CA GLN A 112 -4.79 3.26 -13.08
C GLN A 112 -3.74 2.25 -13.55
N VAL A 113 -4.14 1.25 -14.35
CA VAL A 113 -3.20 0.26 -14.92
C VAL A 113 -2.19 0.96 -15.82
N ILE A 114 -2.64 1.82 -16.73
CA ILE A 114 -1.75 2.60 -17.60
C ILE A 114 -0.81 3.49 -16.79
N GLY A 115 -1.31 4.15 -15.74
CA GLY A 115 -0.52 4.99 -14.86
C GLY A 115 0.60 4.20 -14.17
N ILE A 116 0.29 3.01 -13.65
CA ILE A 116 1.28 2.13 -12.99
C ILE A 116 2.32 1.63 -14.01
N ILE A 117 1.89 1.26 -15.22
CA ILE A 117 2.81 0.81 -16.28
C ILE A 117 3.72 1.95 -16.72
N PHE A 118 3.16 3.14 -16.94
CA PHE A 118 3.92 4.31 -17.35
C PHE A 118 4.91 4.73 -16.27
N LEU A 119 4.49 4.74 -14.99
CA LEU A 119 5.37 5.02 -13.86
C LEU A 119 6.52 4.01 -13.78
N ASN A 120 6.24 2.71 -13.93
CA ASN A 120 7.25 1.65 -13.87
C ASN A 120 8.23 1.74 -15.04
N ILE A 121 7.73 1.94 -16.27
CA ILE A 121 8.59 2.13 -17.45
C ILE A 121 9.41 3.41 -17.32
N PHE A 122 8.82 4.53 -16.92
CA PHE A 122 9.52 5.80 -16.80
C PHE A 122 10.63 5.74 -15.75
N LEU A 123 10.34 5.22 -14.55
CA LEU A 123 11.34 5.08 -13.49
C LEU A 123 12.45 4.10 -13.92
N MET A 124 12.08 2.93 -14.44
CA MET A 124 13.07 1.91 -14.78
C MET A 124 13.88 2.23 -16.03
N LEU A 125 13.33 2.97 -16.99
CA LEU A 125 14.03 3.34 -18.23
C LEU A 125 15.32 4.11 -17.92
N TRP A 126 15.27 5.06 -16.98
CA TRP A 126 16.46 5.81 -16.56
C TRP A 126 17.50 4.93 -15.88
N VAL A 127 17.08 3.97 -15.06
CA VAL A 127 17.98 3.01 -14.40
C VAL A 127 18.66 2.10 -15.43
N ILE A 128 17.91 1.57 -16.39
CA ILE A 128 18.45 0.75 -17.48
C ILE A 128 19.39 1.58 -18.35
N PHE A 129 19.01 2.81 -18.67
CA PHE A 129 19.84 3.73 -19.45
C PHE A 129 21.18 4.01 -18.75
N CYS A 130 21.15 4.32 -17.45
CA CYS A 130 22.35 4.52 -16.63
C CYS A 130 23.24 3.27 -16.63
N TRP A 131 22.64 2.08 -16.46
CA TRP A 131 23.37 0.82 -16.52
C TRP A 131 24.03 0.56 -17.88
N ILE A 132 23.34 0.84 -18.98
CA ILE A 132 23.90 0.71 -20.33
C ILE A 132 25.06 1.69 -20.54
N MET A 133 24.92 2.94 -20.08
CA MET A 133 25.98 3.94 -20.17
C MET A 133 27.22 3.53 -19.35
N LEU A 134 27.03 2.93 -18.19
CA LEU A 134 28.12 2.39 -17.38
C LEU A 134 28.88 1.30 -18.13
N LEU A 135 28.16 0.36 -18.76
CA LEU A 135 28.78 -0.69 -19.58
C LEU A 135 29.53 -0.10 -20.78
N PHE A 136 28.93 0.89 -21.43
CA PHE A 136 29.57 1.59 -22.54
C PHE A 136 30.87 2.28 -22.10
N CYS A 137 30.86 2.96 -20.96
CA CYS A 137 32.05 3.58 -20.37
C CYS A 137 33.13 2.54 -20.03
N GLY A 138 32.74 1.39 -19.48
CA GLY A 138 33.65 0.27 -19.20
C GLY A 138 34.32 -0.29 -20.46
N TRP A 139 33.54 -0.49 -21.52
CA TRP A 139 34.05 -0.92 -22.83
C TRP A 139 34.95 0.12 -23.48
N LEU A 140 34.57 1.40 -23.42
CA LEU A 140 35.39 2.50 -23.95
C LEU A 140 36.73 2.59 -23.22
N THR A 141 36.72 2.51 -21.89
CA THR A 141 37.94 2.54 -21.06
C THR A 141 38.85 1.37 -21.41
N THR A 142 38.28 0.16 -21.54
CA THR A 142 39.02 -1.05 -21.90
C THR A 142 39.63 -0.94 -23.30
N GLY A 143 38.86 -0.46 -24.28
CA GLY A 143 39.33 -0.24 -25.65
C GLY A 143 40.45 0.81 -25.73
N LEU A 144 40.32 1.89 -24.97
CA LEU A 144 41.33 2.95 -24.92
C LEU A 144 42.64 2.45 -24.28
N LEU A 145 42.55 1.69 -23.18
CA LEU A 145 43.71 1.09 -22.54
C LEU A 145 44.43 0.09 -23.46
N LEU A 146 43.69 -0.67 -24.26
CA LEU A 146 44.27 -1.59 -25.24
C LEU A 146 45.04 -0.86 -26.35
N PHE A 147 44.58 0.34 -26.74
CA PHE A 147 45.25 1.18 -27.74
C PHE A 147 46.44 1.98 -27.17
N SER A 148 46.59 2.02 -25.85
CA SER A 148 47.63 2.79 -25.14
C SER A 148 49.06 2.60 -25.68
N PRO A 149 49.54 1.37 -26.00
CA PRO A 149 50.90 1.17 -26.49
C PRO A 149 51.20 1.88 -27.81
N ALA A 150 50.21 2.02 -28.69
CA ALA A 150 50.39 2.72 -29.97
C ALA A 150 50.73 4.19 -29.74
N LEU A 151 50.12 4.83 -28.74
CA LEU A 151 50.43 6.20 -28.33
C LEU A 151 51.83 6.30 -27.72
N GLY A 152 52.25 5.31 -26.91
CA GLY A 152 53.60 5.26 -26.32
C GLY A 152 54.70 5.09 -27.38
N ILE A 153 54.47 4.31 -28.42
CA ILE A 153 55.41 4.17 -29.55
C ILE A 153 55.50 5.49 -30.34
N PHE A 154 54.36 6.14 -30.59
CA PHE A 154 54.32 7.41 -31.30
C PHE A 154 55.10 8.50 -30.56
N SER A 155 55.03 8.55 -29.22
CA SER A 155 55.77 9.55 -28.43
C SER A 155 57.28 9.36 -28.48
N VAL A 156 57.77 8.11 -28.54
CA VAL A 156 59.20 7.81 -28.69
C VAL A 156 59.72 8.24 -30.06
N ILE A 157 58.98 7.95 -31.14
CA ILE A 157 59.41 8.25 -32.51
C ILE A 157 59.47 9.77 -32.77
N THR A 158 58.48 10.50 -32.27
CA THR A 158 58.37 11.95 -32.51
C THR A 158 59.21 12.78 -31.55
N ALA A 159 59.84 12.15 -30.55
CA ALA A 159 60.63 12.79 -29.50
C ALA A 159 59.89 13.94 -28.77
N LEU A 160 58.54 13.90 -28.74
CA LEU A 160 57.70 14.96 -28.18
C LEU A 160 57.77 15.07 -26.65
N GLY A 161 58.47 14.16 -25.96
CA GLY A 161 58.63 14.19 -24.50
C GLY A 161 60.03 13.80 -24.07
N SER A 162 60.55 14.48 -23.05
CA SER A 162 61.87 14.21 -22.47
C SER A 162 62.02 12.79 -21.90
N PHE A 163 60.92 12.10 -21.63
CA PHE A 163 60.87 10.76 -21.02
C PHE A 163 60.09 9.74 -21.88
N GLY A 164 60.34 9.69 -23.19
CA GLY A 164 59.61 8.78 -24.11
C GLY A 164 59.64 7.29 -23.71
N LEU A 165 60.79 6.76 -23.28
CA LEU A 165 60.91 5.36 -22.84
C LEU A 165 60.07 5.05 -21.60
N PHE A 166 59.97 6.00 -20.66
CA PHE A 166 59.13 5.84 -19.48
C PHE A 166 57.64 5.82 -19.85
N GLN A 167 57.22 6.70 -20.77
CA GLN A 167 55.85 6.71 -21.30
C GLN A 167 55.49 5.39 -21.99
N LEU A 168 56.43 4.82 -22.76
CA LEU A 168 56.26 3.52 -23.41
C LEU A 168 56.07 2.39 -22.39
N SER A 169 56.91 2.31 -21.36
CA SER A 169 56.76 1.31 -20.28
C SER A 169 55.40 1.41 -19.57
N LEU A 170 54.94 2.64 -19.29
CA LEU A 170 53.63 2.87 -18.66
C LEU A 170 52.47 2.48 -19.59
N SER A 171 52.59 2.73 -20.89
CA SER A 171 51.58 2.37 -21.88
C SER A 171 51.42 0.84 -22.03
N ILE A 172 52.52 0.09 -21.95
CA ILE A 172 52.50 -1.39 -21.94
C ILE A 172 51.81 -1.90 -20.67
N LEU A 173 52.10 -1.30 -19.52
CA LEU A 173 51.44 -1.65 -18.26
C LEU A 173 49.92 -1.41 -18.35
N PHE A 174 49.48 -0.26 -18.87
CA PHE A 174 48.07 0.04 -19.09
C PHE A 174 47.40 -0.89 -20.11
N CYS A 175 48.12 -1.34 -21.13
CA CYS A 175 47.63 -2.38 -22.04
C CYS A 175 47.37 -3.70 -21.31
N GLY A 176 48.25 -4.07 -20.36
CA GLY A 176 48.01 -5.20 -19.46
C GLY A 176 46.70 -5.07 -18.68
N PHE A 177 46.41 -3.89 -18.13
CA PHE A 177 45.11 -3.63 -17.49
C PHE A 177 43.94 -3.67 -18.48
N GLY A 178 44.13 -3.22 -19.72
CA GLY A 178 43.15 -3.33 -20.79
C GLY A 178 42.78 -4.79 -21.10
N LEU A 179 43.76 -5.70 -21.16
CA LEU A 179 43.52 -7.13 -21.37
C LEU A 179 42.72 -7.75 -20.21
N ILE A 180 43.06 -7.41 -18.97
CA ILE A 180 42.28 -7.81 -17.78
C ILE A 180 40.86 -7.24 -17.87
N GLY A 181 40.72 -5.99 -18.33
CA GLY A 181 39.44 -5.34 -18.58
C GLY A 181 38.55 -6.15 -19.52
N ILE A 182 39.07 -6.66 -20.64
CA ILE A 182 38.30 -7.49 -21.59
C ILE A 182 37.79 -8.77 -20.91
N LEU A 183 38.65 -9.42 -20.11
CA LEU A 183 38.30 -10.64 -19.40
C LEU A 183 37.14 -10.41 -18.40
N ILE A 184 37.12 -9.27 -17.72
CA ILE A 184 36.07 -8.89 -16.77
C ILE A 184 34.80 -8.39 -17.48
N MET A 185 34.94 -7.61 -18.55
CA MET A 185 33.79 -7.00 -19.24
C MET A 185 32.90 -8.03 -19.95
N ASN A 186 33.45 -9.14 -20.42
CA ASN A 186 32.69 -10.21 -21.07
C ASN A 186 31.63 -10.86 -20.15
N PRO A 187 31.97 -11.42 -18.96
CA PRO A 187 30.99 -11.98 -18.05
C PRO A 187 30.04 -10.91 -17.49
N VAL A 188 30.54 -9.69 -17.23
CA VAL A 188 29.70 -8.57 -16.77
C VAL A 188 28.62 -8.24 -17.81
N THR A 189 28.98 -8.08 -19.08
CA THR A 189 28.02 -7.78 -20.15
C THR A 189 26.98 -8.90 -20.32
N LYS A 190 27.41 -10.17 -20.21
CA LYS A 190 26.50 -11.33 -20.26
C LYS A 190 25.53 -11.34 -19.08
N ALA A 191 26.01 -11.08 -17.87
CA ALA A 191 25.19 -10.99 -16.66
C ALA A 191 24.19 -9.83 -16.78
N SER A 192 24.64 -8.64 -17.21
CA SER A 192 23.78 -7.48 -17.44
C SER A 192 22.67 -7.77 -18.45
N TYR A 193 22.98 -8.43 -19.57
CA TYR A 193 21.96 -8.83 -20.55
C TYR A 193 20.93 -9.81 -19.97
N GLN A 194 21.37 -10.77 -19.15
CA GLN A 194 20.47 -11.70 -18.48
C GLN A 194 19.55 -11.00 -17.48
N LEU A 195 20.07 -10.05 -16.69
CA LEU A 195 19.28 -9.26 -15.76
C LEU A 195 18.22 -8.42 -16.49
N ILE A 196 18.59 -7.71 -17.54
CA ILE A 196 17.68 -6.92 -18.36
C ILE A 196 16.59 -7.82 -18.97
N LYS A 197 16.97 -8.96 -19.56
CA LYS A 197 16.02 -9.92 -20.12
C LYS A 197 15.05 -10.47 -19.06
N SER A 198 15.56 -10.79 -17.87
CA SER A 198 14.74 -11.28 -16.76
C SER A 198 13.73 -10.21 -16.31
N TYR A 199 14.17 -8.95 -16.21
CA TYR A 199 13.30 -7.82 -15.89
C TYR A 199 12.19 -7.64 -16.92
N PHE A 200 12.51 -7.59 -18.22
CA PHE A 200 11.50 -7.45 -19.27
C PHE A 200 10.51 -8.63 -19.27
N LYS A 201 10.99 -9.85 -19.05
CA LYS A 201 10.14 -11.04 -18.95
C LYS A 201 9.22 -10.98 -17.73
N TRP A 202 9.73 -10.51 -16.59
CA TRP A 202 8.95 -10.32 -15.38
C TRP A 202 7.88 -9.22 -15.57
N ASN A 203 8.26 -8.08 -16.15
CA ASN A 203 7.32 -6.99 -16.45
C ASN A 203 6.18 -7.49 -17.36
N LEU A 204 6.51 -8.24 -18.43
CA LEU A 204 5.49 -8.81 -19.32
C LEU A 204 4.62 -9.88 -18.63
N ARG A 205 5.17 -10.66 -17.69
CA ARG A 205 4.41 -11.65 -16.92
C ARG A 205 3.41 -10.97 -15.97
N VAL A 206 3.86 -9.94 -15.26
CA VAL A 206 3.01 -9.13 -14.38
C VAL A 206 1.86 -8.49 -15.15
N LEU A 207 2.12 -7.97 -16.36
CA LEU A 207 1.09 -7.40 -17.24
C LEU A 207 0.05 -8.41 -17.71
N ARG A 208 0.45 -9.67 -17.90
CA ARG A 208 -0.46 -10.75 -18.32
C ARG A 208 -1.29 -11.30 -17.17
N GLY A 209 -1.04 -10.87 -15.93
CA GLY A 209 -1.73 -11.41 -14.76
C GLY A 209 -1.38 -12.87 -14.45
N ASP A 210 -0.32 -13.40 -15.06
CA ASP A 210 0.20 -14.72 -14.70
C ASP A 210 0.64 -14.66 -13.25
N ARG A 211 0.09 -15.55 -12.42
CA ARG A 211 0.45 -15.66 -10.99
C ARG A 211 1.96 -15.75 -10.87
N ILE A 212 2.52 -14.79 -10.12
CA ILE A 212 3.96 -14.65 -9.84
C ILE A 212 4.47 -15.93 -9.16
#